data_AF-A0A067BXY3-F1
#
_entry.id   AF-A0A067BXY3-F1
#
_cell.length_a   1.000
_cell.length_b   1.000
_cell.length_c   1.000
_cell.angle_alpha   90.00
_cell.angle_beta   90.00
_cell.angle_gamma   90.00
#
_symmetry.space_group_name_H-M   'P 1'
#
loop_
_entity.id
_entity.type
_entity.pdbx_description
1 polymer ?
#
loop_
_entity_poly.entity_id
_entity_poly.type
_entity_poly.pdbx_seq_one_letter_code
_entity_poly.pdbx_strand_id
1 'polypeptide(L)'
;MGNYFTTPPPPPPPVIARWRDAKSAGWGNCRGSILALLDEKYQYSPEALDCINAIYTHMDRALDLHQGATHEMYQWCDQVESYIGGFLLCDDRADAAKLRDAILPLLDVAEKTMKTTIKSLESAILDVNAAIGLLIQFRVAINKSFAPNAGRLVAQRNAATLSLDAANACLVATRDALERARDALKRDMDLAKAIAATSGVVRVFIGMDTLALSDVQQQYLLQARE
;
A
#
# COMPACT_ATOMS: atom_id res chain seq x y z
N MET A 1 -2.73 -45.72 20.01
CA MET A 1 -2.62 -44.26 20.24
C MET A 1 -1.57 -43.72 19.30
N GLY A 2 -1.99 -42.97 18.28
CA GLY A 2 -1.07 -42.33 17.33
C GLY A 2 -1.69 -41.02 16.89
N ASN A 3 -1.17 -39.92 17.43
CA ASN A 3 -1.52 -38.56 17.04
C ASN A 3 -1.02 -38.31 15.62
N TYR A 4 -1.90 -38.40 14.63
CA TYR A 4 -1.62 -37.90 13.29
C TYR A 4 -2.03 -36.43 13.22
N PHE A 5 -1.02 -35.58 13.39
CA PHE A 5 -0.89 -34.24 12.81
C PHE A 5 -2.17 -33.40 12.69
N THR A 6 -2.39 -32.58 13.72
CA THR A 6 -3.26 -31.39 13.76
C THR A 6 -2.68 -30.23 12.95
N THR A 7 -2.09 -30.48 11.78
CA THR A 7 -1.60 -29.42 10.90
C THR A 7 -2.70 -29.09 9.89
N PRO A 8 -3.15 -27.83 9.81
CA PRO A 8 -4.11 -27.43 8.79
C PRO A 8 -3.56 -27.77 7.39
N PRO A 9 -4.44 -28.09 6.43
CA PRO A 9 -4.01 -28.39 5.07
C PRO A 9 -3.17 -27.23 4.52
N PRO A 10 -2.09 -27.49 3.78
CA PRO A 10 -1.27 -26.42 3.22
C PRO A 10 -2.13 -25.55 2.29
N PRO A 11 -1.92 -24.22 2.29
CA PRO A 11 -2.64 -23.34 1.38
C PRO A 11 -2.32 -23.74 -0.06
N PRO A 12 -3.31 -23.78 -0.96
CA PRO A 12 -3.05 -23.91 -2.38
C PRO A 12 -2.13 -22.76 -2.89
N PRO A 13 -1.46 -22.94 -4.04
CA PRO A 13 -0.44 -21.99 -4.50
C PRO A 13 -1.04 -20.60 -4.80
N PRO A 14 -0.38 -19.50 -4.35
CA PRO A 14 -0.91 -18.13 -4.48
C PRO A 14 -0.82 -17.57 -5.91
N VAL A 15 -1.69 -16.60 -6.22
CA VAL A 15 -1.69 -15.87 -7.51
C VAL A 15 -0.82 -14.60 -7.39
N ILE A 16 0.46 -14.74 -7.73
CA ILE A 16 1.56 -13.76 -7.50
C ILE A 16 1.36 -12.37 -8.16
N ALA A 17 0.37 -12.18 -9.04
CA ALA A 17 0.25 -10.97 -9.88
C ALA A 17 0.05 -9.66 -9.09
N ARG A 18 -0.80 -9.64 -8.05
CA ARG A 18 -1.21 -8.39 -7.36
C ARG A 18 -0.07 -7.71 -6.58
N TRP A 19 0.91 -8.49 -6.15
CA TRP A 19 2.09 -8.03 -5.42
C TRP A 19 3.02 -7.13 -6.23
N ARG A 20 3.09 -7.34 -7.55
CA ARG A 20 3.92 -6.50 -8.45
C ARG A 20 3.29 -5.14 -8.67
N ASP A 21 1.97 -5.07 -8.79
CA ASP A 21 1.26 -3.84 -9.11
C ASP A 21 1.32 -2.83 -7.95
N ALA A 22 1.21 -3.31 -6.71
CA ALA A 22 1.38 -2.47 -5.51
C ALA A 22 2.82 -1.95 -5.34
N LYS A 23 3.83 -2.77 -5.66
CA LYS A 23 5.23 -2.31 -5.71
C LYS A 23 5.49 -1.26 -6.80
N SER A 24 4.63 -1.20 -7.82
CA SER A 24 4.77 -0.27 -8.96
C SER A 24 4.13 1.10 -8.74
N ALA A 25 3.40 1.31 -7.62
CA ALA A 25 2.58 2.49 -7.38
C ALA A 25 3.39 3.79 -7.21
N GLY A 26 3.93 4.35 -8.31
CA GLY A 26 4.54 5.68 -8.38
C GLY A 26 5.86 5.87 -7.62
N TRP A 27 6.23 4.96 -6.71
CA TRP A 27 7.42 5.06 -5.88
C TRP A 27 8.73 5.13 -6.66
N GLY A 28 8.84 4.43 -7.79
CA GLY A 28 10.01 4.49 -8.67
C GLY A 28 10.27 5.90 -9.20
N ASN A 29 9.21 6.58 -9.67
CA ASN A 29 9.30 7.96 -10.15
C ASN A 29 9.59 8.91 -8.99
N CYS A 30 8.93 8.72 -7.84
CA CYS A 30 9.13 9.57 -6.68
C CYS A 30 10.56 9.49 -6.12
N ARG A 31 11.10 8.27 -6.00
CA ARG A 31 12.48 8.04 -5.58
C ARG A 31 13.47 8.60 -6.61
N GLY A 32 13.22 8.40 -7.90
CA GLY A 32 14.04 8.96 -8.98
C GLY A 32 14.11 10.50 -8.91
N SER A 33 13.00 11.18 -8.68
CA SER A 33 12.98 12.65 -8.54
C SER A 33 13.78 13.14 -7.34
N ILE A 34 13.70 12.47 -6.19
CA ILE A 34 14.46 12.87 -4.99
C ILE A 34 15.95 12.59 -5.16
N LEU A 35 16.32 11.45 -5.76
CA LEU A 35 17.72 11.13 -6.05
C LEU A 35 18.33 12.14 -7.03
N ALA A 36 17.59 12.55 -8.06
CA ALA A 36 18.05 13.59 -8.98
C ALA A 36 18.31 14.94 -8.27
N LEU A 37 17.51 15.30 -7.26
CA LEU A 37 17.79 16.47 -6.42
C LEU A 37 19.02 16.26 -5.53
N LEU A 38 19.23 15.06 -4.99
CA LEU A 38 20.40 14.75 -4.16
C LEU A 38 21.72 14.71 -4.95
N ASP A 39 21.70 14.40 -6.24
CA ASP A 39 22.90 14.39 -7.08
C ASP A 39 23.55 15.78 -7.16
N GLU A 40 22.73 16.84 -7.04
CA GLU A 40 23.18 18.23 -7.08
C GLU A 40 23.56 18.80 -5.69
N LYS A 41 23.64 17.96 -4.66
CA LYS A 41 23.83 18.36 -3.24
C LYS A 41 25.01 19.29 -2.97
N TYR A 42 26.07 19.22 -3.77
CA TYR A 42 27.28 20.04 -3.59
C TYR A 42 27.06 21.52 -3.91
N GLN A 43 25.97 21.85 -4.61
CA GLN A 43 25.60 23.21 -4.97
C GLN A 43 24.71 23.88 -3.91
N TYR A 44 24.28 23.12 -2.89
CA TYR A 44 23.26 23.57 -1.95
C TYR A 44 23.88 24.27 -0.73
N SER A 45 23.16 25.26 -0.20
CA SER A 45 23.45 25.79 1.13
C SER A 45 23.25 24.69 2.19
N PRO A 46 23.87 24.81 3.38
CA PRO A 46 23.64 23.86 4.48
C PRO A 46 22.14 23.68 4.79
N GLU A 47 21.39 24.78 4.79
CA GLU A 47 19.94 24.80 5.04
C GLU A 47 19.17 23.97 3.99
N ALA A 48 19.54 24.09 2.71
CA ALA A 48 18.93 23.33 1.62
C ALA A 48 19.34 21.85 1.67
N LEU A 49 20.58 21.56 2.07
CA LEU A 49 21.09 20.20 2.25
C LEU A 49 20.34 19.46 3.38
N ASP A 50 20.10 20.13 4.50
CA ASP A 50 19.33 19.55 5.62
C ASP A 50 17.90 19.22 5.19
N CYS A 51 17.26 20.11 4.41
CA CYS A 51 15.92 19.87 3.89
C CYS A 51 15.86 18.65 2.97
N ILE A 52 16.77 18.53 1.99
CA ILE A 52 16.72 17.42 1.03
C ILE A 52 17.06 16.07 1.67
N ASN A 53 17.97 16.04 2.67
CA ASN A 53 18.25 14.85 3.45
C ASN A 53 17.04 14.42 4.31
N ALA A 54 16.35 15.38 4.92
CA ALA A 54 15.13 15.11 5.67
C ALA A 54 14.00 14.61 4.76
N ILE A 55 13.82 15.20 3.57
CA ILE A 55 12.87 14.73 2.54
C ILE A 55 13.15 13.27 2.19
N TYR A 56 14.41 12.94 1.89
CA TYR A 56 14.81 11.57 1.57
C TYR A 56 14.48 10.61 2.72
N THR A 57 14.82 10.97 3.96
CA THR A 57 14.57 10.13 5.14
C THR A 57 13.09 9.88 5.39
N HIS A 58 12.23 10.89 5.24
CA HIS A 58 10.78 10.71 5.34
C HIS A 58 10.27 9.79 4.23
N MET A 59 10.79 9.96 3.02
CA MET A 59 10.34 9.19 1.88
C MET A 59 10.75 7.73 1.89
N ASP A 60 11.95 7.44 2.34
CA ASP A 60 12.44 6.08 2.53
C ASP A 60 11.60 5.36 3.60
N ARG A 61 11.32 6.02 4.73
CA ARG A 61 10.43 5.48 5.78
C ARG A 61 9.00 5.24 5.27
N ALA A 62 8.44 6.17 4.49
CA ALA A 62 7.11 6.00 3.93
C ALA A 62 7.04 4.80 2.98
N LEU A 63 8.09 4.59 2.18
CA LEU A 63 8.21 3.45 1.28
C LEU A 63 8.29 2.13 2.06
N ASP A 64 9.11 2.07 3.10
CA ASP A 64 9.25 0.87 3.94
C ASP A 64 7.93 0.51 4.62
N LEU A 65 7.23 1.50 5.19
CA LEU A 65 5.91 1.33 5.80
C LEU A 65 4.87 0.82 4.80
N HIS A 66 4.87 1.38 3.58
CA HIS A 66 3.98 0.94 2.50
C HIS A 66 4.26 -0.49 2.06
N GLN A 67 5.53 -0.83 1.82
CA GLN A 67 5.93 -2.17 1.39
C GLN A 67 5.63 -3.22 2.45
N GLY A 68 5.90 -2.92 3.73
CA GLY A 68 5.54 -3.80 4.84
C GLY A 68 4.04 -4.03 4.93
N ALA A 69 3.25 -2.95 4.88
CA ALA A 69 1.80 -3.01 5.00
C ALA A 69 1.14 -3.76 3.84
N THR A 70 1.58 -3.49 2.60
CA THR A 70 1.06 -4.17 1.41
C THR A 70 1.50 -5.64 1.36
N HIS A 71 2.73 -5.96 1.75
CA HIS A 71 3.19 -7.35 1.87
C HIS A 71 2.27 -8.16 2.79
N GLU A 72 2.03 -7.67 4.01
CA GLU A 72 1.19 -8.36 4.99
C GLU A 72 -0.26 -8.50 4.49
N MET A 73 -0.83 -7.44 3.92
CA MET A 73 -2.19 -7.43 3.39
C MET A 73 -2.35 -8.44 2.25
N TYR A 74 -1.47 -8.42 1.25
CA TYR A 74 -1.59 -9.33 0.10
C TYR A 74 -1.29 -10.77 0.46
N GLN A 75 -0.37 -11.04 1.38
CA GLN A 75 -0.13 -12.39 1.90
C GLN A 75 -1.38 -12.95 2.55
N TRP A 76 -2.07 -12.15 3.36
CA TRP A 76 -3.34 -12.54 3.93
C TRP A 76 -4.40 -12.78 2.86
N CYS A 77 -4.53 -11.88 1.88
CA CYS A 77 -5.49 -12.02 0.78
C CYS A 77 -5.26 -13.31 -0.03
N ASP A 78 -4.02 -13.59 -0.40
CA ASP A 78 -3.68 -14.78 -1.18
C ASP A 78 -4.02 -16.06 -0.42
N GLN A 79 -3.71 -16.10 0.88
CA GLN A 79 -4.02 -17.25 1.72
C GLN A 79 -5.53 -17.47 1.81
N VAL A 80 -6.30 -16.42 2.06
CA VAL A 80 -7.76 -16.49 2.19
C VAL A 80 -8.43 -16.84 0.86
N GLU A 81 -8.05 -16.18 -0.25
CA GLU A 81 -8.56 -16.47 -1.59
C GLU A 81 -8.31 -17.93 -1.96
N SER A 82 -7.13 -18.45 -1.64
CA SER A 82 -6.77 -19.82 -1.91
C SER A 82 -7.63 -20.83 -1.15
N TYR A 83 -7.87 -20.62 0.15
CA TYR A 83 -8.74 -21.52 0.91
C TYR A 83 -10.21 -21.39 0.50
N ILE A 84 -10.71 -20.18 0.23
CA ILE A 84 -12.08 -19.98 -0.27
C ILE A 84 -12.28 -20.69 -1.61
N GLY A 85 -11.32 -20.56 -2.54
CA GLY A 85 -11.36 -21.27 -3.82
C GLY A 85 -11.41 -22.78 -3.62
N GLY A 86 -10.58 -23.33 -2.72
CA GLY A 86 -10.62 -24.74 -2.36
C GLY A 86 -11.97 -25.16 -1.78
N PHE A 87 -12.55 -24.36 -0.87
CA PHE A 87 -13.84 -24.64 -0.25
C PHE A 87 -14.98 -24.67 -1.27
N LEU A 88 -15.00 -23.72 -2.22
CA LEU A 88 -16.04 -23.62 -3.24
C LEU A 88 -15.97 -24.74 -4.29
N LEU A 89 -14.78 -25.30 -4.52
CA LEU A 89 -14.55 -26.37 -5.50
C LEU A 89 -14.56 -27.78 -4.86
N CYS A 90 -14.80 -27.87 -3.55
CA CYS A 90 -14.78 -29.14 -2.83
C CYS A 90 -16.11 -29.89 -2.97
N ASP A 91 -16.08 -31.06 -3.60
CA ASP A 91 -17.25 -31.93 -3.75
C ASP A 91 -17.53 -32.78 -2.49
N ASP A 92 -16.51 -33.04 -1.67
CA ASP A 92 -16.64 -33.84 -0.45
C ASP A 92 -17.00 -32.98 0.77
N ARG A 93 -17.99 -33.44 1.55
CA ARG A 93 -18.48 -32.71 2.74
C ARG A 93 -17.48 -32.69 3.88
N ALA A 94 -16.69 -33.74 4.08
CA ALA A 94 -15.72 -33.79 5.16
C ALA A 94 -14.53 -32.87 4.86
N ASP A 95 -14.09 -32.80 3.61
CA ASP A 95 -13.03 -31.89 3.19
C ASP A 95 -13.51 -30.43 3.15
N ALA A 96 -14.76 -30.16 2.76
CA ALA A 96 -15.36 -28.83 2.88
C ALA A 96 -15.44 -28.36 4.34
N ALA A 97 -15.73 -29.26 5.29
CA ALA A 97 -15.73 -28.95 6.72
C ALA A 97 -14.32 -28.61 7.23
N LYS A 98 -13.28 -29.37 6.83
CA LYS A 98 -11.89 -29.06 7.18
C LYS A 98 -11.45 -27.70 6.63
N LEU A 99 -11.83 -27.38 5.39
CA LEU A 99 -11.53 -26.08 4.77
C LEU A 99 -12.26 -24.94 5.47
N ARG A 100 -13.53 -25.14 5.85
CA ARG A 100 -14.29 -24.19 6.69
C ARG A 100 -13.57 -23.90 8.00
N ASP A 101 -13.16 -24.95 8.72
CA ASP A 101 -12.43 -24.83 9.99
C ASP A 101 -11.08 -24.12 9.84
N ALA A 102 -10.45 -24.23 8.66
CA ALA A 102 -9.20 -23.51 8.34
C ALA A 102 -9.43 -22.04 7.95
N ILE A 103 -10.53 -21.71 7.27
CA ILE A 103 -10.82 -20.35 6.78
C ILE A 103 -11.34 -19.44 7.90
N LEU A 104 -12.22 -19.93 8.77
CA LEU A 104 -12.86 -19.11 9.79
C LEU A 104 -11.86 -18.38 10.70
N PRO A 105 -10.78 -19.03 11.23
CA PRO A 105 -9.75 -18.33 12.00
C PRO A 105 -9.01 -17.24 11.21
N LEU A 106 -8.81 -17.43 9.90
CA LEU A 106 -8.16 -16.42 9.04
C LEU A 106 -9.05 -15.20 8.83
N LEU A 107 -10.37 -15.41 8.74
CA LEU A 107 -11.35 -14.34 8.66
C LEU A 107 -11.56 -13.63 10.01
N ASP A 108 -11.40 -14.34 11.14
CA ASP A 108 -11.49 -13.77 12.49
C ASP A 108 -10.37 -12.75 12.76
N VAL A 109 -9.17 -12.98 12.20
CA VAL A 109 -8.04 -12.04 12.36
C VAL A 109 -8.02 -10.91 11.32
N ALA A 110 -8.92 -10.95 10.32
CA ALA A 110 -8.95 -10.00 9.21
C ALA A 110 -9.04 -8.55 9.67
N GLU A 111 -9.96 -8.25 10.59
CA GLU A 111 -10.15 -6.88 11.10
C GLU A 111 -8.87 -6.38 11.78
N LYS A 112 -8.22 -7.24 12.59
CA LYS A 112 -6.97 -6.90 13.27
C LYS A 112 -5.84 -6.65 12.28
N THR A 113 -5.67 -7.54 11.29
CA THR A 113 -4.64 -7.40 10.25
C THR A 113 -4.85 -6.11 9.45
N MET A 114 -6.06 -5.88 8.92
CA MET A 114 -6.36 -4.68 8.14
C MET A 114 -6.22 -3.40 8.97
N LYS A 115 -6.56 -3.42 10.26
CA LYS A 115 -6.33 -2.27 11.16
C LYS A 115 -4.85 -1.96 11.36
N THR A 116 -3.98 -2.97 11.42
CA THR A 116 -2.53 -2.79 11.45
C THR A 116 -2.02 -2.20 10.13
N THR A 117 -2.48 -2.75 9.00
CA THR A 117 -2.18 -2.24 7.66
C THR A 117 -2.57 -0.76 7.52
N ILE A 118 -3.79 -0.40 7.92
CA ILE A 118 -4.30 0.98 7.87
C ILE A 118 -3.40 1.92 8.68
N LYS A 119 -3.02 1.55 9.92
CA LYS A 119 -2.13 2.38 10.74
C LYS A 119 -0.75 2.60 10.11
N SER A 120 -0.20 1.56 9.48
CA SER A 120 1.07 1.67 8.77
C SER A 120 0.96 2.63 7.57
N LEU A 121 -0.13 2.53 6.81
CA LEU A 121 -0.42 3.43 5.68
C LEU A 121 -0.69 4.87 6.14
N GLU A 122 -1.38 5.09 7.25
CA GLU A 122 -1.55 6.41 7.87
C GLU A 122 -0.19 7.02 8.25
N SER A 123 0.71 6.23 8.82
CA SER A 123 2.06 6.66 9.16
C SER A 123 2.87 7.02 7.90
N ALA A 124 2.77 6.22 6.85
CA ALA A 124 3.40 6.51 5.56
C ALA A 124 2.86 7.82 4.94
N ILE A 125 1.55 8.07 5.03
CA ILE A 125 0.93 9.31 4.56
C ILE A 125 1.46 10.52 5.34
N LEU A 126 1.65 10.40 6.65
CA LEU A 126 2.24 11.46 7.48
C LEU A 126 3.67 11.78 7.04
N ASP A 127 4.49 10.76 6.78
CA ASP A 127 5.85 10.94 6.28
C ASP A 127 5.88 11.60 4.89
N VAL A 128 5.02 11.19 3.95
CA VAL A 128 4.91 11.83 2.63
C VAL A 128 4.47 13.29 2.76
N ASN A 129 3.50 13.60 3.62
CA ASN A 129 3.07 14.98 3.85
C ASN A 129 4.19 15.84 4.48
N ALA A 130 4.98 15.27 5.39
CA ALA A 130 6.16 15.93 5.95
C ALA A 130 7.20 16.23 4.85
N ALA A 131 7.47 15.27 3.96
CA ALA A 131 8.35 15.46 2.80
C ALA A 131 7.85 16.56 1.87
N ILE A 132 6.53 16.62 1.57
CA ILE A 132 5.93 17.70 0.78
C ILE A 132 6.12 19.06 1.48
N GLY A 133 5.91 19.13 2.79
CA GLY A 133 6.14 20.35 3.57
C GLY A 133 7.60 20.81 3.53
N LEU A 134 8.54 19.88 3.61
CA LEU A 134 9.98 20.16 3.51
C LEU A 134 10.39 20.58 2.10
N LEU A 135 9.74 20.11 1.03
CA LEU A 135 9.99 20.60 -0.33
C LEU A 135 9.70 22.08 -0.47
N ILE A 136 8.68 22.59 0.22
CA ILE A 136 8.36 24.02 0.23
C ILE A 136 9.51 24.80 0.89
N GLN A 137 10.05 24.31 2.00
CA GLN A 137 11.20 24.92 2.70
C GLN A 137 12.48 24.84 1.85
N PHE A 138 12.74 23.68 1.24
CA PHE A 138 13.85 23.47 0.33
C PHE A 138 13.80 24.45 -0.84
N ARG A 139 12.62 24.65 -1.46
CA ARG A 139 12.43 25.65 -2.52
C ARG A 139 12.80 27.06 -2.07
N VAL A 140 12.40 27.45 -0.86
CA VAL A 140 12.76 28.77 -0.29
C VAL A 140 14.27 28.89 -0.11
N ALA A 141 14.93 27.85 0.40
CA ALA A 141 16.38 27.83 0.60
C ALA A 141 17.16 27.90 -0.73
N ILE A 142 16.68 27.20 -1.76
CA ILE A 142 17.23 27.28 -3.12
C ILE A 142 17.05 28.69 -3.69
N ASN A 143 15.84 29.27 -3.65
CA ASN A 143 15.59 30.64 -4.12
C ASN A 143 16.50 31.67 -3.44
N LYS A 144 16.73 31.54 -2.13
CA LYS A 144 17.65 32.40 -1.37
C LYS A 144 19.10 32.25 -1.84
N SER A 145 19.53 31.03 -2.14
CA SER A 145 20.91 30.71 -2.56
C SER A 145 21.23 31.22 -3.96
N PHE A 146 20.24 31.26 -4.85
CA PHE A 146 20.37 31.72 -6.24
C PHE A 146 19.93 33.17 -6.46
N ALA A 147 19.52 33.90 -5.40
CA ALA A 147 19.06 35.28 -5.51
C ALA A 147 20.15 36.18 -6.16
N PRO A 148 19.82 36.90 -7.25
CA PRO A 148 20.80 37.70 -7.98
C PRO A 148 21.21 38.96 -7.19
N ASN A 149 22.38 38.93 -6.54
CA ASN A 149 22.97 40.10 -5.89
C ASN A 149 23.09 41.31 -6.85
N ALA A 150 22.88 42.52 -6.31
CA ALA A 150 22.91 43.79 -7.05
C ALA A 150 24.21 44.04 -7.86
N GLY A 151 25.33 43.43 -7.44
CA GLY A 151 26.64 43.59 -8.08
C GLY A 151 27.05 42.52 -9.10
N ARG A 152 26.19 41.57 -9.47
CA ARG A 152 26.53 40.53 -10.48
C ARG A 152 26.37 41.04 -11.92
N LEU A 153 27.26 40.59 -12.81
CA LEU A 153 27.18 40.85 -14.25
C LEU A 153 25.86 40.29 -14.83
N VAL A 154 25.32 40.93 -15.86
CA VAL A 154 24.05 40.53 -16.51
C VAL A 154 24.05 39.07 -16.95
N ALA A 155 25.16 38.58 -17.53
CA ALA A 155 25.30 37.19 -17.94
C ALA A 155 25.21 36.21 -16.76
N GLN A 156 25.78 36.55 -15.60
CA GLN A 156 25.72 35.73 -14.39
C GLN A 156 24.32 35.73 -13.78
N ARG A 157 23.59 36.85 -13.88
CA ARG A 157 22.18 36.93 -13.47
C ARG A 157 21.31 36.03 -14.35
N ASN A 158 21.46 36.09 -15.68
CA ASN A 158 20.70 35.26 -16.60
C ASN A 158 20.96 33.76 -16.41
N ALA A 159 22.22 33.37 -16.19
CA ALA A 159 22.58 31.98 -15.90
C ALA A 159 21.99 31.49 -14.55
N ALA A 160 21.99 32.34 -13.53
CA ALA A 160 21.35 32.03 -12.25
C ALA A 160 19.84 31.86 -12.37
N THR A 161 19.16 32.71 -13.17
CA THR A 161 17.72 32.59 -13.44
C THR A 161 17.38 31.28 -14.15
N LEU A 162 18.12 30.92 -15.22
CA LEU A 162 17.90 29.65 -15.95
C LEU A 162 18.08 28.43 -15.04
N SER A 163 19.10 28.45 -14.17
CA SER A 163 19.34 27.37 -13.20
C SER A 163 18.21 27.28 -12.17
N LEU A 164 17.68 28.42 -11.75
CA LEU A 164 16.55 28.49 -10.83
C LEU A 164 15.24 27.98 -11.45
N ASP A 165 15.01 28.26 -12.74
CA ASP A 165 13.85 27.75 -13.47
C ASP A 165 13.91 26.22 -13.60
N ALA A 166 15.07 25.67 -13.95
CA ALA A 166 15.29 24.22 -14.00
C ALA A 166 15.09 23.56 -12.63
N ALA A 167 15.64 24.15 -11.56
CA ALA A 167 15.44 23.67 -10.20
C ALA A 167 13.95 23.71 -9.80
N ASN A 168 13.23 24.79 -10.11
CA ASN A 168 11.79 24.89 -9.86
C ASN A 168 10.99 23.83 -10.63
N ALA A 169 11.32 23.56 -11.89
CA ALA A 169 10.69 22.49 -12.65
C ALA A 169 10.90 21.11 -12.00
N CYS A 170 12.11 20.82 -11.54
CA CYS A 170 12.42 19.57 -10.82
C CYS A 170 11.66 19.46 -9.49
N LEU A 171 11.55 20.57 -8.74
CA LEU A 171 10.80 20.63 -7.48
C LEU A 171 9.30 20.38 -7.68
N VAL A 172 8.71 20.96 -8.74
CA VAL A 172 7.32 20.72 -9.11
C VAL A 172 7.11 19.26 -9.47
N ALA A 173 7.96 18.68 -10.32
CA ALA A 173 7.88 17.27 -10.69
C ALA A 173 8.00 16.35 -9.46
N THR A 174 8.89 16.68 -8.52
CA THR A 174 9.06 15.93 -7.27
C THR A 174 7.82 16.00 -6.39
N ARG A 175 7.24 17.20 -6.22
CA ARG A 175 5.98 17.37 -5.48
C ARG A 175 4.86 16.56 -6.11
N ASP A 176 4.68 16.63 -7.43
CA ASP A 176 3.63 15.92 -8.14
C ASP A 176 3.82 14.39 -8.05
N ALA A 177 5.07 13.91 -7.94
CA ALA A 177 5.36 12.50 -7.67
C ALA A 177 4.96 12.09 -6.24
N LEU A 178 5.26 12.93 -5.24
CA LEU A 178 4.87 12.69 -3.84
C LEU A 178 3.34 12.70 -3.66
N GLU A 179 2.65 13.62 -4.32
CA GLU A 179 1.19 13.69 -4.27
C GLU A 179 0.56 12.43 -4.86
N ARG A 180 1.10 11.92 -5.98
CA ARG A 180 0.67 10.64 -6.57
C ARG A 180 0.93 9.45 -5.63
N ALA A 181 2.08 9.42 -4.95
CA ALA A 181 2.38 8.39 -3.95
C ALA A 181 1.41 8.45 -2.77
N ARG A 182 1.11 9.64 -2.25
CA ARG A 182 0.11 9.86 -1.20
C ARG A 182 -1.28 9.37 -1.63
N ASP A 183 -1.69 9.66 -2.86
CA ASP A 183 -3.00 9.23 -3.35
C ASP A 183 -3.07 7.72 -3.57
N ALA A 184 -1.95 7.07 -3.90
CA ALA A 184 -1.85 5.61 -3.90
C ALA A 184 -2.03 5.04 -2.48
N LEU A 185 -1.33 5.59 -1.49
CA LEU A 185 -1.48 5.19 -0.09
C LEU A 185 -2.93 5.29 0.40
N LYS A 186 -3.64 6.36 0.01
CA LYS A 186 -5.06 6.52 0.34
C LYS A 186 -5.93 5.44 -0.29
N ARG A 187 -5.71 5.11 -1.57
CA ARG A 187 -6.43 4.03 -2.26
C ARG A 187 -6.19 2.68 -1.59
N ASP A 188 -4.94 2.38 -1.23
CA ASP A 188 -4.59 1.12 -0.55
C ASP A 188 -5.22 1.05 0.85
N MET A 189 -5.30 2.18 1.55
CA MET A 189 -5.98 2.27 2.84
C MET A 189 -7.50 2.03 2.70
N ASP A 190 -8.13 2.57 1.67
CA ASP A 190 -9.56 2.35 1.41
C ASP A 190 -9.84 0.89 0.99
N LEU A 191 -8.91 0.27 0.25
CA LEU A 191 -8.95 -1.16 -0.04
C LEU A 191 -8.87 -2.00 1.24
N ALA A 192 -7.94 -1.70 2.16
CA ALA A 192 -7.82 -2.39 3.44
C ALA A 192 -9.11 -2.27 4.29
N LYS A 193 -9.76 -1.09 4.29
CA LYS A 193 -11.06 -0.90 4.94
C LYS A 193 -12.15 -1.76 4.29
N ALA A 194 -12.18 -1.83 2.95
CA ALA A 194 -13.14 -2.65 2.23
C ALA A 194 -12.95 -4.14 2.53
N ILE A 195 -11.70 -4.61 2.59
CA ILE A 195 -11.36 -5.99 2.97
C ILE A 195 -11.88 -6.29 4.39
N ALA A 196 -11.61 -5.41 5.36
CA ALA A 196 -12.08 -5.59 6.73
C ALA A 196 -13.62 -5.70 6.84
N ALA A 197 -14.34 -4.91 6.05
CA ALA A 197 -15.81 -4.94 6.03
C ALA A 197 -16.35 -6.22 5.35
N THR A 198 -15.77 -6.59 4.21
CA THR A 198 -16.22 -7.72 3.39
C THR A 198 -15.83 -9.08 3.97
N SER A 199 -14.71 -9.18 4.69
CA SER A 199 -14.31 -10.41 5.36
C SER A 199 -15.34 -10.89 6.38
N GLY A 200 -16.04 -9.96 7.05
CA GLY A 200 -17.13 -10.30 7.97
C GLY A 200 -18.32 -10.95 7.26
N VAL A 201 -18.67 -10.46 6.07
CA VAL A 201 -19.74 -11.05 5.24
C VAL A 201 -19.36 -12.45 4.79
N VAL A 202 -18.14 -12.62 4.29
CA VAL A 202 -17.62 -13.93 3.86
C VAL A 202 -17.57 -14.90 5.03
N ARG A 203 -17.20 -14.44 6.23
CA ARG A 203 -17.19 -15.25 7.45
C ARG A 203 -18.58 -15.78 7.78
N VAL A 204 -19.59 -14.91 7.73
CA VAL A 204 -20.98 -15.33 7.95
C VAL A 204 -21.40 -16.37 6.92
N PHE A 205 -21.14 -16.13 5.63
CA PHE A 205 -21.47 -17.06 4.56
C PHE A 205 -20.82 -18.44 4.76
N ILE A 206 -19.52 -18.49 5.05
CA ILE A 206 -18.78 -19.74 5.27
C ILE A 206 -19.22 -20.45 6.56
N GLY A 207 -19.62 -19.68 7.58
CA GLY A 207 -20.13 -20.18 8.84
C GLY A 207 -21.58 -20.66 8.80
N MET A 208 -22.36 -20.32 7.76
CA MET A 208 -23.70 -20.85 7.58
C MET A 208 -23.63 -22.34 7.23
N ASP A 209 -24.42 -23.14 7.93
CA ASP A 209 -24.42 -24.58 7.73
C ASP A 209 -25.04 -24.93 6.36
N THR A 210 -24.30 -25.64 5.53
CA THR A 210 -24.70 -26.09 4.18
C THR A 210 -25.97 -26.96 4.19
N LEU A 211 -26.36 -27.49 5.35
CA LEU A 211 -27.64 -28.21 5.55
C LEU A 211 -28.85 -27.28 5.38
N ALA A 212 -28.76 -26.00 5.79
CA ALA A 212 -29.87 -25.06 5.66
C ALA A 212 -30.18 -24.69 4.20
N LEU A 213 -29.15 -24.70 3.33
CA LEU A 213 -29.32 -24.45 1.89
C LEU A 213 -29.93 -25.67 1.17
N SER A 214 -29.55 -26.90 1.57
CA SER A 214 -30.15 -28.11 0.97
C SER A 214 -31.60 -28.33 1.40
N ASP A 215 -31.95 -28.01 2.64
CA ASP A 215 -33.30 -28.23 3.18
C ASP A 215 -34.30 -27.22 2.60
N VAL A 216 -33.88 -25.97 2.40
CA VAL A 216 -34.69 -24.95 1.72
C VAL A 216 -34.87 -25.30 0.23
N GLN A 217 -33.81 -25.73 -0.46
CA GLN A 217 -33.95 -26.20 -1.85
C GLN A 217 -34.81 -27.47 -1.96
N GLN A 218 -34.72 -28.41 -1.02
CA GLN A 218 -35.59 -29.58 -0.97
C GLN A 218 -37.05 -29.22 -0.68
N GLN A 219 -37.31 -28.24 0.20
CA GLN A 219 -38.67 -27.74 0.44
C GLN A 219 -39.27 -27.05 -0.80
N TYR A 220 -38.50 -26.22 -1.52
CA TYR A 220 -38.97 -25.61 -2.76
C TYR A 220 -39.23 -26.64 -3.86
N LEU A 221 -38.41 -27.70 -3.96
CA LEU A 221 -38.62 -28.80 -4.91
C LEU A 221 -39.84 -29.68 -4.56
N LEU A 222 -40.21 -29.76 -3.28
CA LEU A 222 -41.41 -30.45 -2.83
C LEU A 222 -42.68 -29.62 -3.08
N GLN A 223 -42.63 -28.31 -2.87
CA GLN A 223 -43.76 -27.40 -3.15
C GLN A 223 -44.02 -27.21 -4.65
N ALA A 224 -43.01 -27.34 -5.51
CA ALA A 224 -43.17 -27.28 -6.97
C ALA A 224 -43.72 -28.57 -7.60
N ARG A 225 -43.98 -29.62 -6.79
CA ARG A 225 -44.54 -30.91 -7.21
C ARG A 225 -46.02 -31.10 -6.84
N GLU A 226 -46.61 -30.14 -6.13
CA GLU A 226 -48.05 -30.02 -5.88
C GLU A 226 -48.70 -29.08 -6.90
#